data_AF-A0A428MGP1-F1
#
_entry.id   AF-A0A428MGP1-F1
#
_cell.length_a   1.000
_cell.length_b   1.000
_cell.length_c   1.000
_cell.angle_alpha   90.00
_cell.angle_beta   90.00
_cell.angle_gamma   90.00
#
_symmetry.space_group_name_H-M   'P 1'
#
loop_
_entity.id
_entity.type
_entity.pdbx_description
1 polymer ?
#
loop_
_entity_poly.entity_id
_entity_poly.type
_entity_poly.pdbx_seq_one_letter_code
_entity_poly.pdbx_strand_id
1 'polypeptide(L)'
;MLTRRRFLHTGLRLAATSTFVPHIFEAEAFQPPWRQPVASSQTITVGNSSIQLDLGNGNLDLSHDAITLWVRRAVEAIAKYYGHFPISGARVLVLPSSGGGVHNGTTWGNVGGSPAFTRIRVGEHTTSDQLREDWMMTHELIHTTFPSLPEENHWLEEGTAVYVEPIARVQAGQLDQQLVWADMIHNMPQGNPRDGDRGLDRTPTWARTYWGGAGFCLLADVELRKQTRNRLGLQQALRAIASAGGTIDHDWPIDRTLAVADKATSTDVLTKLYSRMSTTPVPIDFDSLWTQLGVTPSGNTVIFNSKAPLAEIRQAIFTPLA
;
A
#
# COMPACT_ATOMS: atom_id res chain seq x y z
N MET A 1 -12.99 10.93 -24.98
CA MET A 1 -12.19 10.41 -26.11
C MET A 1 -11.62 9.08 -25.64
N LEU A 2 -12.26 7.97 -26.01
CA LEU A 2 -11.89 6.63 -25.56
C LEU A 2 -10.65 6.12 -26.32
N THR A 3 -9.78 5.38 -25.67
CA THR A 3 -8.94 4.40 -26.36
C THR A 3 -8.82 3.12 -25.54
N ARG A 4 -9.65 2.14 -25.92
CA ARG A 4 -9.48 0.72 -25.59
C ARG A 4 -8.28 0.17 -26.37
N ARG A 5 -7.47 -0.71 -25.78
CA ARG A 5 -6.65 -1.65 -26.54
C ARG A 5 -7.00 -3.09 -26.15
N ARG A 6 -7.53 -3.83 -27.14
CA ARG A 6 -7.63 -5.29 -27.18
C ARG A 6 -6.27 -5.85 -27.59
N PHE A 7 -5.83 -6.94 -26.96
CA PHE A 7 -4.78 -7.79 -27.49
C PHE A 7 -5.39 -8.89 -28.36
N LEU A 8 -4.84 -9.06 -29.56
CA LEU A 8 -5.13 -10.12 -30.51
C LEU A 8 -3.94 -11.09 -30.53
N HIS A 9 -4.24 -12.38 -30.44
CA HIS A 9 -3.31 -13.46 -30.76
C HIS A 9 -2.96 -13.46 -32.25
N THR A 10 -1.69 -13.70 -32.58
CA THR A 10 -1.32 -14.49 -33.76
C THR A 10 0.09 -15.05 -33.59
N GLY A 11 0.25 -16.35 -33.82
CA GLY A 11 1.54 -16.98 -34.06
C GLY A 11 1.63 -17.42 -35.52
N LEU A 12 2.83 -17.32 -36.12
CA LEU A 12 3.38 -18.35 -36.99
C LEU A 12 4.88 -18.12 -37.22
N ARG A 13 5.61 -19.24 -37.31
CA ARG A 13 7.07 -19.38 -37.45
C ARG A 13 7.59 -18.98 -38.83
N LEU A 14 8.82 -18.49 -38.89
CA LEU A 14 9.76 -18.80 -39.98
C LEU A 14 11.16 -19.03 -39.42
N ALA A 15 11.81 -20.09 -39.89
CA ALA A 15 13.14 -20.52 -39.49
C ALA A 15 14.22 -19.78 -40.29
N ALA A 16 15.31 -19.39 -39.63
CA ALA A 16 16.58 -19.07 -40.27
C ALA A 16 17.71 -19.59 -39.37
N THR A 17 18.51 -20.50 -39.94
CA THR A 17 19.72 -21.07 -39.34
C THR A 17 20.80 -20.00 -39.28
N SER A 18 21.25 -19.65 -38.07
CA SER A 18 22.48 -18.90 -37.85
C SER A 18 23.30 -19.55 -36.75
N THR A 19 24.59 -19.66 -37.01
CA THR A 19 25.63 -20.37 -36.27
C THR A 19 25.70 -19.96 -34.80
N PHE A 20 25.60 -20.94 -33.91
CA PHE A 20 25.74 -20.80 -32.47
C PHE A 20 27.22 -20.59 -32.11
N VAL A 21 27.61 -19.35 -31.79
CA VAL A 21 28.82 -19.09 -31.02
C VAL A 21 28.39 -19.12 -29.55
N PRO A 22 28.95 -19.98 -28.69
CA PRO A 22 28.59 -19.98 -27.28
C PRO A 22 29.19 -18.73 -26.65
N HIS A 23 28.44 -17.63 -26.63
CA HIS A 23 28.65 -16.62 -25.62
C HIS A 23 28.33 -17.28 -24.28
N ILE A 24 29.39 -17.55 -23.52
CA ILE A 24 29.28 -17.76 -22.09
C ILE A 24 28.61 -16.48 -21.55
N PHE A 25 27.29 -16.53 -21.36
CA PHE A 25 26.64 -15.62 -20.45
C PHE A 25 27.23 -15.96 -19.09
N GLU A 26 28.22 -15.17 -18.65
CA GLU A 26 28.43 -15.01 -17.23
C GLU A 26 27.08 -14.61 -16.66
N ALA A 27 26.47 -15.52 -15.90
CA ALA A 27 25.38 -15.18 -15.04
C ALA A 27 25.93 -14.13 -14.06
N GLU A 28 25.78 -12.85 -14.38
CA GLU A 28 25.72 -11.82 -13.35
C GLU A 28 24.60 -12.26 -12.43
N ALA A 29 24.99 -12.95 -11.35
CA ALA A 29 24.10 -13.36 -10.29
C ALA A 29 23.32 -12.11 -9.90
N PHE A 30 21.99 -12.15 -10.07
CA PHE A 30 21.09 -11.06 -9.68
C PHE A 30 21.49 -10.60 -8.27
N GLN A 31 22.21 -9.47 -8.19
CA GLN A 31 22.66 -8.97 -6.90
C GLN A 31 21.43 -8.51 -6.13
N PRO A 32 21.37 -8.78 -4.82
CA PRO A 32 20.24 -8.33 -4.04
C PRO A 32 20.13 -6.79 -4.12
N PRO A 33 18.90 -6.24 -4.17
CA PRO A 33 18.69 -4.83 -4.50
C PRO A 33 19.36 -3.86 -3.52
N TRP A 34 19.52 -4.23 -2.26
CA TRP A 34 20.22 -3.43 -1.24
C TRP A 34 21.75 -3.34 -1.42
N ARG A 35 22.33 -4.08 -2.37
CA ARG A 35 23.75 -3.99 -2.74
C ARG A 35 24.00 -3.16 -4.01
N GLN A 36 22.96 -2.59 -4.60
CA GLN A 36 23.13 -1.79 -5.80
C GLN A 36 23.97 -0.53 -5.53
N PRO A 37 24.78 -0.08 -6.50
CA PRO A 37 25.62 1.11 -6.35
C PRO A 37 24.80 2.36 -6.01
N VAL A 38 25.34 3.17 -5.10
CA VAL A 38 24.76 4.45 -4.67
C VAL A 38 25.64 5.58 -5.20
N ALA A 39 25.03 6.50 -5.94
CA ALA A 39 25.69 7.70 -6.48
C ALA A 39 25.74 8.82 -5.43
N SER A 40 24.67 8.98 -4.64
CA SER A 40 24.62 9.93 -3.54
C SER A 40 23.70 9.44 -2.43
N SER A 41 23.94 9.93 -1.22
CA SER A 41 23.17 9.57 -0.02
C SER A 41 22.94 10.80 0.84
N GLN A 42 21.77 10.84 1.50
CA GLN A 42 21.44 11.84 2.50
C GLN A 42 20.50 11.24 3.54
N THR A 43 20.36 11.91 4.69
CA THR A 43 19.46 11.48 5.76
C THR A 43 18.27 12.42 5.88
N ILE A 44 17.07 11.86 5.93
CA ILE A 44 15.82 12.54 6.23
C ILE A 44 15.43 12.18 7.66
N THR A 45 15.36 13.17 8.55
CA THR A 45 14.83 12.99 9.91
C THR A 45 13.38 13.47 9.98
N VAL A 46 12.50 12.64 10.56
CA VAL A 46 11.11 12.97 10.91
C VAL A 46 10.83 12.41 12.31
N GLY A 47 10.62 13.31 13.28
CA GLY A 47 10.53 12.92 14.69
C GLY A 47 11.81 12.21 15.15
N ASN A 48 11.67 11.01 15.69
CA ASN A 48 12.79 10.19 16.17
C ASN A 48 13.29 9.17 15.12
N SER A 49 12.71 9.15 13.92
CA SER A 49 13.08 8.21 12.87
C SER A 49 14.04 8.84 11.87
N SER A 50 14.98 8.01 11.39
CA SER A 50 15.99 8.40 10.41
C SER A 50 15.82 7.57 9.13
N ILE A 51 15.63 8.24 7.99
CA ILE A 51 15.51 7.60 6.70
C ILE A 51 16.75 7.93 5.88
N GLN A 52 17.58 6.92 5.61
CA GLN A 52 18.67 7.03 4.66
C GLN A 52 18.09 7.01 3.25
N LEU A 53 18.18 8.12 2.53
CA LEU A 53 17.79 8.22 1.13
C LEU A 53 19.03 8.13 0.26
N ASP A 54 19.11 7.05 -0.50
CA ASP A 54 20.14 6.78 -1.49
C ASP A 54 19.58 7.00 -2.90
N LEU A 55 20.36 7.66 -3.74
CA LEU A 55 20.12 7.75 -5.18
C LEU A 55 21.11 6.83 -5.90
N GLY A 56 20.60 5.91 -6.71
CA GLY A 56 21.42 5.04 -7.55
C GLY A 56 21.99 5.77 -8.76
N ASN A 57 22.88 5.08 -9.49
CA ASN A 57 23.45 5.62 -10.73
C ASN A 57 22.38 5.87 -11.80
N GLY A 58 22.55 6.94 -12.57
CA GLY A 58 21.65 7.36 -13.64
C GLY A 58 21.30 8.84 -13.49
N ASN A 59 20.48 9.35 -14.41
CA ASN A 59 20.05 10.74 -14.42
C ASN A 59 18.54 10.84 -14.17
N LEU A 60 18.15 11.86 -13.43
CA LEU A 60 16.77 12.32 -13.30
C LEU A 60 16.75 13.81 -13.65
N ASP A 61 15.69 14.26 -14.33
CA ASP A 61 15.46 15.69 -14.58
C ASP A 61 15.11 16.43 -13.27
N LEU A 62 14.70 15.69 -12.24
CA LEU A 62 14.39 16.18 -10.90
C LEU A 62 15.65 16.52 -10.10
N SER A 63 15.58 17.58 -9.30
CA SER A 63 16.61 17.87 -8.31
C SER A 63 16.58 16.85 -7.16
N HIS A 64 17.73 16.68 -6.49
CA HIS A 64 17.80 15.86 -5.28
C HIS A 64 16.78 16.34 -4.23
N ASP A 65 16.60 17.65 -4.07
CA ASP A 65 15.63 18.23 -3.13
C ASP A 65 14.18 17.83 -3.45
N ALA A 66 13.82 17.70 -4.73
CA ALA A 66 12.48 17.25 -5.13
C ALA A 66 12.24 15.79 -4.71
N ILE A 67 13.25 14.92 -4.88
CA ILE A 67 13.19 13.53 -4.41
C ILE A 67 13.13 13.46 -2.89
N THR A 68 13.96 14.25 -2.19
CA THR A 68 13.96 14.35 -0.72
C THR A 68 12.58 14.75 -0.20
N LEU A 69 11.97 15.76 -0.81
CA LEU A 69 10.66 16.26 -0.40
C LEU A 69 9.56 15.21 -0.62
N TRP A 70 9.60 14.47 -1.73
CA TRP A 70 8.65 13.39 -2.01
C TRP A 70 8.74 12.27 -0.96
N VAL A 71 9.95 11.79 -0.64
CA VAL A 71 10.15 10.78 0.41
C VAL A 71 9.74 11.31 1.79
N ARG A 72 10.13 12.55 2.13
CA ARG A 72 9.75 13.19 3.39
C ARG A 72 8.23 13.25 3.56
N ARG A 73 7.49 13.65 2.52
CA ARG A 73 6.02 13.74 2.56
C ARG A 73 5.36 12.40 2.84
N ALA A 74 5.87 11.32 2.25
CA ALA A 74 5.38 9.97 2.53
C ALA A 74 5.60 9.57 3.99
N VAL A 75 6.81 9.80 4.52
CA VAL A 75 7.14 9.55 5.94
C VAL A 75 6.25 10.40 6.86
N GLU A 76 6.02 11.66 6.55
CA GLU A 76 5.17 12.56 7.33
C GLU A 76 3.69 12.13 7.31
N ALA A 77 3.18 11.63 6.19
CA ALA A 77 1.84 11.08 6.09
C ALA A 77 1.67 9.85 6.99
N ILE A 78 2.64 8.94 6.94
CA ILE A 78 2.66 7.74 7.79
C ILE A 78 2.78 8.15 9.27
N ALA A 79 3.67 9.08 9.60
CA ALA A 79 3.83 9.58 10.96
C ALA A 79 2.55 10.24 11.47
N LYS A 80 1.80 10.95 10.61
CA LYS A 80 0.49 11.51 10.95
C LYS A 80 -0.54 10.40 11.25
N TYR A 81 -0.59 9.37 10.41
CA TYR A 81 -1.50 8.23 10.60
C TYR A 81 -1.15 7.40 11.84
N TYR A 82 0.12 7.11 12.08
CA TYR A 82 0.56 6.27 13.21
C TYR A 82 0.86 7.05 14.50
N GLY A 83 0.92 8.39 14.45
CA GLY A 83 1.32 9.26 15.56
C GLY A 83 2.84 9.46 15.64
N HIS A 84 3.61 8.51 15.09
CA HIS A 84 5.03 8.61 14.79
C HIS A 84 5.34 7.65 13.63
N PHE A 85 6.54 7.73 13.04
CA PHE A 85 6.98 6.70 12.10
C PHE A 85 7.38 5.44 12.91
N PRO A 86 6.76 4.26 12.68
CA PRO A 86 6.87 3.13 13.62
C PRO A 86 8.24 2.47 13.75
N ILE A 87 9.10 2.65 12.74
CA ILE A 87 10.46 2.12 12.71
C ILE A 87 11.49 3.24 12.94
N SER A 88 12.54 2.94 13.70
CA SER A 88 13.58 3.91 14.06
C SER A 88 14.51 4.28 12.89
N GLY A 89 14.70 3.37 11.94
CA GLY A 89 15.56 3.56 10.78
C GLY A 89 15.04 2.85 9.53
N ALA A 90 15.02 3.53 8.40
CA ALA A 90 14.72 2.91 7.10
C ALA A 90 15.73 3.37 6.05
N ARG A 91 15.92 2.56 5.01
CA ARG A 91 16.75 2.90 3.86
C ARG A 91 15.90 2.88 2.59
N VAL A 92 15.88 3.97 1.85
CA VAL A 92 15.19 4.12 0.58
C VAL A 92 16.23 4.27 -0.52
N LEU A 93 16.21 3.38 -1.51
CA LEU A 93 17.02 3.47 -2.72
C LEU A 93 16.14 3.87 -3.90
N VAL A 94 16.35 5.08 -4.41
CA VAL A 94 15.71 5.57 -5.64
C VAL A 94 16.61 5.25 -6.82
N LEU A 95 16.07 4.53 -7.80
CA LEU A 95 16.77 4.15 -9.02
C LEU A 95 16.18 4.88 -10.21
N PRO A 96 16.99 5.67 -10.94
CA PRO A 96 16.56 6.20 -12.22
C PRO A 96 16.16 5.09 -13.22
N SER A 97 15.09 5.31 -13.97
CA SER A 97 14.62 4.46 -15.07
C SER A 97 14.21 5.31 -16.28
N SER A 98 14.02 4.70 -17.45
CA SER A 98 13.60 5.44 -18.65
C SER A 98 12.13 5.89 -18.59
N GLY A 99 11.80 7.08 -19.10
CA GLY A 99 10.42 7.57 -19.22
C GLY A 99 10.01 8.50 -18.08
N GLY A 100 8.70 8.70 -17.88
CA GLY A 100 8.17 9.54 -16.80
C GLY A 100 7.37 8.73 -15.76
N GLY A 101 7.15 9.33 -14.59
CA GLY A 101 6.40 8.75 -13.49
C GLY A 101 7.18 7.73 -12.64
N VAL A 102 6.55 7.30 -11.55
CA VAL A 102 7.07 6.28 -10.64
C VAL A 102 6.58 4.90 -11.10
N HIS A 103 7.47 3.90 -11.19
CA HIS A 103 7.17 2.66 -11.91
C HIS A 103 6.95 1.45 -11.01
N ASN A 104 7.96 1.08 -10.20
CA ASN A 104 7.85 -0.04 -9.29
C ASN A 104 8.56 0.24 -7.96
N GLY A 105 7.91 -0.20 -6.90
CA GLY A 105 8.40 -0.19 -5.54
C GLY A 105 8.48 -1.61 -5.01
N THR A 106 9.36 -1.84 -4.05
CA THR A 106 9.31 -3.04 -3.21
C THR A 106 10.00 -2.71 -1.90
N THR A 107 9.43 -3.19 -0.80
CA THR A 107 9.95 -2.97 0.55
C THR A 107 10.20 -4.32 1.23
N TRP A 108 11.33 -4.41 1.92
CA TRP A 108 11.79 -5.61 2.60
C TRP A 108 12.19 -5.29 4.04
N GLY A 109 11.96 -6.23 4.95
CA GLY A 109 12.45 -6.15 6.32
C GLY A 109 13.81 -6.82 6.51
N ASN A 110 14.62 -6.29 7.45
CA ASN A 110 15.88 -6.89 7.89
C ASN A 110 16.89 -7.28 6.79
N VAL A 111 17.01 -6.47 5.75
CA VAL A 111 17.98 -6.69 4.66
C VAL A 111 18.97 -5.56 4.54
N GLY A 112 20.18 -5.89 4.04
CA GLY A 112 21.20 -4.87 3.76
C GLY A 112 21.68 -4.06 4.97
N GLY A 113 21.53 -4.60 6.18
CA GLY A 113 21.89 -3.91 7.43
C GLY A 113 20.89 -2.85 7.88
N SER A 114 19.68 -2.82 7.30
CA SER A 114 18.61 -1.90 7.68
C SER A 114 17.37 -2.71 8.12
N PRO A 115 16.62 -2.26 9.14
CA PRO A 115 15.40 -2.95 9.54
C PRO A 115 14.29 -2.81 8.47
N ALA A 116 14.30 -1.74 7.68
CA ALA A 116 13.47 -1.65 6.47
C ALA A 116 14.26 -1.09 5.29
N PHE A 117 14.17 -1.76 4.14
CA PHE A 117 14.76 -1.31 2.89
C PHE A 117 13.69 -1.22 1.80
N THR A 118 13.52 -0.05 1.20
CA THR A 118 12.64 0.18 0.05
C THR A 118 13.48 0.47 -1.17
N ARG A 119 13.23 -0.23 -2.28
CA ARG A 119 13.74 0.15 -3.61
C ARG A 119 12.59 0.68 -4.44
N ILE A 120 12.76 1.84 -5.05
CA ILE A 120 11.78 2.41 -5.96
C ILE A 120 12.41 2.91 -7.25
N ARG A 121 11.73 2.73 -8.39
CA ARG A 121 12.17 3.24 -9.69
C ARG A 121 11.40 4.49 -10.09
N VAL A 122 12.14 5.52 -10.49
CA VAL A 122 11.62 6.82 -10.92
C VAL A 122 12.10 7.09 -12.33
N GLY A 123 11.17 7.40 -13.23
CA GLY A 123 11.48 7.75 -14.61
C GLY A 123 12.30 9.05 -14.70
N GLU A 124 13.28 9.09 -15.59
CA GLU A 124 14.14 10.24 -15.91
C GLU A 124 13.35 11.53 -16.08
N HIS A 125 12.22 11.47 -16.78
CA HIS A 125 11.36 12.62 -17.12
C HIS A 125 10.20 12.82 -16.14
N THR A 126 10.30 12.29 -14.92
CA THR A 126 9.27 12.51 -13.88
C THR A 126 9.26 13.98 -13.45
N THR A 127 8.09 14.58 -13.32
CA THR A 127 7.96 15.97 -12.85
C THR A 127 7.66 16.05 -11.35
N SER A 128 7.91 17.21 -10.73
CA SER A 128 7.56 17.44 -9.32
C SER A 128 6.06 17.32 -9.06
N ASP A 129 5.22 17.61 -10.06
CA ASP A 129 3.77 17.43 -9.98
C ASP A 129 3.40 15.94 -9.96
N GLN A 130 4.05 15.11 -10.79
CA GLN A 130 3.87 13.67 -10.76
C GLN A 130 4.31 13.06 -9.42
N LEU A 131 5.41 13.55 -8.81
CA LEU A 131 5.81 13.11 -7.46
C LEU A 131 4.85 13.58 -6.36
N ARG A 132 4.23 14.76 -6.51
CA ARG A 132 3.22 15.24 -5.56
C ARG A 132 1.97 14.36 -5.58
N GLU A 133 1.59 13.89 -6.76
CA GLU A 133 0.41 13.04 -6.99
C GLU A 133 0.71 11.56 -6.73
N ASP A 134 1.98 11.13 -6.81
CA ASP A 134 2.42 9.75 -6.56
C ASP A 134 1.91 9.19 -5.23
N TRP A 135 1.50 7.93 -5.30
CA TRP A 135 1.04 7.13 -4.17
C TRP A 135 2.07 6.07 -3.76
N MET A 136 2.95 5.67 -4.68
CA MET A 136 3.76 4.46 -4.54
C MET A 136 4.78 4.58 -3.40
N MET A 137 5.45 5.72 -3.21
CA MET A 137 6.37 5.86 -2.07
C MET A 137 5.64 5.71 -0.72
N THR A 138 4.43 6.27 -0.60
CA THR A 138 3.66 6.16 0.64
C THR A 138 3.18 4.72 0.84
N HIS A 139 2.70 4.06 -0.21
CA HIS A 139 2.33 2.63 -0.18
C HIS A 139 3.49 1.75 0.28
N GLU A 140 4.65 1.89 -0.36
CA GLU A 140 5.85 1.12 -0.03
C GLU A 140 6.30 1.34 1.41
N LEU A 141 6.30 2.59 1.88
CA LEU A 141 6.68 2.89 3.26
C LEU A 141 5.65 2.44 4.28
N ILE A 142 4.37 2.24 3.91
CA ILE A 142 3.38 1.64 4.83
C ILE A 142 3.71 0.20 5.14
N HIS A 143 4.28 -0.56 4.20
CA HIS A 143 4.75 -1.92 4.48
C HIS A 143 5.71 -1.97 5.68
N THR A 144 6.49 -0.90 5.93
CA THR A 144 7.38 -0.83 7.11
C THR A 144 6.64 -0.87 8.46
N THR A 145 5.35 -0.56 8.46
CA THR A 145 4.52 -0.37 9.66
C THR A 145 3.74 -1.61 10.09
N PHE A 146 3.92 -2.73 9.38
CA PHE A 146 3.16 -3.96 9.56
C PHE A 146 4.12 -5.16 9.53
N PRO A 147 3.88 -6.26 10.28
CA PRO A 147 4.79 -7.40 10.26
C PRO A 147 4.75 -8.13 8.92
N SER A 148 5.86 -8.78 8.58
CA SER A 148 5.88 -9.74 7.48
C SER A 148 5.08 -10.98 7.88
N LEU A 149 4.13 -11.38 7.05
CA LEU A 149 3.25 -12.52 7.24
C LEU A 149 3.66 -13.69 6.34
N PRO A 150 3.15 -14.91 6.60
CA PRO A 150 3.24 -16.00 5.64
C PRO A 150 2.67 -15.64 4.27
N GLU A 151 3.18 -16.28 3.21
CA GLU A 151 2.84 -15.97 1.81
C GLU A 151 1.32 -16.01 1.54
N GLU A 152 0.62 -16.97 2.15
CA GLU A 152 -0.83 -17.09 2.05
C GLU A 152 -1.59 -15.87 2.61
N ASN A 153 -1.00 -15.12 3.53
CA ASN A 153 -1.60 -13.97 4.18
C ASN A 153 -1.09 -12.62 3.64
N HIS A 154 -0.25 -12.63 2.60
CA HIS A 154 0.31 -11.41 1.99
C HIS A 154 -0.77 -10.42 1.50
N TRP A 155 -2.00 -10.89 1.23
CA TRP A 155 -3.15 -10.03 0.95
C TRP A 155 -3.45 -9.02 2.07
N LEU A 156 -3.12 -9.31 3.33
CA LEU A 156 -3.36 -8.40 4.44
C LEU A 156 -2.30 -7.30 4.50
N GLU A 157 -1.05 -7.60 4.12
CA GLU A 157 0.02 -6.61 3.97
C GLU A 157 -0.34 -5.61 2.86
N GLU A 158 -0.59 -6.10 1.64
CA GLU A 158 -0.93 -5.26 0.49
C GLU A 158 -2.28 -4.55 0.68
N GLY A 159 -3.28 -5.25 1.22
CA GLY A 159 -4.58 -4.65 1.51
C GLY A 159 -4.51 -3.51 2.53
N THR A 160 -3.66 -3.66 3.55
CA THR A 160 -3.41 -2.60 4.53
C THR A 160 -2.74 -1.41 3.85
N ALA A 161 -1.73 -1.64 3.02
CA ALA A 161 -1.06 -0.57 2.28
C ALA A 161 -2.02 0.18 1.34
N VAL A 162 -2.84 -0.54 0.56
CA VAL A 162 -3.87 0.07 -0.32
C VAL A 162 -4.91 0.89 0.46
N TYR A 163 -5.33 0.41 1.63
CA TYR A 163 -6.34 1.11 2.43
C TYR A 163 -5.77 2.32 3.17
N VAL A 164 -4.59 2.17 3.78
CA VAL A 164 -4.00 3.19 4.66
C VAL A 164 -3.33 4.31 3.87
N GLU A 165 -2.71 4.02 2.72
CA GLU A 165 -1.99 5.02 1.90
C GLU A 165 -2.79 6.29 1.64
N PRO A 166 -3.99 6.21 1.06
CA PRO A 166 -4.71 7.42 0.70
C PRO A 166 -5.27 8.12 1.94
N ILE A 167 -5.63 7.37 3.00
CA ILE A 167 -6.13 7.94 4.26
C ILE A 167 -5.02 8.71 4.97
N ALA A 168 -3.81 8.16 5.04
CA ALA A 168 -2.66 8.82 5.64
C ALA A 168 -2.33 10.15 4.94
N ARG A 169 -2.39 10.18 3.61
CA ARG A 169 -2.19 11.41 2.83
C ARG A 169 -3.29 12.43 3.03
N VAL A 170 -4.55 12.02 3.13
CA VAL A 170 -5.65 12.93 3.50
C VAL A 170 -5.43 13.52 4.89
N GLN A 171 -5.09 12.69 5.89
CA GLN A 171 -4.83 13.15 7.26
C GLN A 171 -3.66 14.14 7.34
N ALA A 172 -2.70 14.04 6.41
CA ALA A 172 -1.58 14.96 6.27
C ALA A 172 -1.85 16.17 5.35
N GLY A 173 -3.07 16.33 4.83
CA GLY A 173 -3.44 17.43 3.94
C GLY A 173 -2.84 17.33 2.54
N GLN A 174 -2.44 16.13 2.11
CA GLN A 174 -1.73 15.86 0.85
C GLN A 174 -2.64 15.33 -0.26
N LEU A 175 -3.86 14.90 0.07
CA LEU A 175 -4.84 14.32 -0.85
C LEU A 175 -6.25 14.74 -0.44
N ASP A 176 -7.16 14.88 -1.41
CA ASP A 176 -8.57 15.18 -1.16
C ASP A 176 -9.34 13.88 -0.87
N GLN A 177 -10.07 13.84 0.25
CA GLN A 177 -10.88 12.68 0.64
C GLN A 177 -11.94 12.31 -0.42
N GLN A 178 -12.46 13.27 -1.20
CA GLN A 178 -13.42 12.98 -2.26
C GLN A 178 -12.80 12.11 -3.35
N LEU A 179 -11.53 12.33 -3.68
CA LEU A 179 -10.80 11.52 -4.66
C LEU A 179 -10.58 10.10 -4.13
N VAL A 180 -10.25 9.97 -2.83
CA VAL A 180 -10.09 8.65 -2.19
C VAL A 180 -11.38 7.83 -2.28
N TRP A 181 -12.52 8.44 -1.94
CA TRP A 181 -13.80 7.75 -2.03
C TRP A 181 -14.20 7.41 -3.47
N ALA A 182 -13.92 8.30 -4.43
CA ALA A 182 -14.17 8.03 -5.85
C ALA A 182 -13.36 6.81 -6.33
N ASP A 183 -12.09 6.74 -5.94
CA ASP A 183 -11.20 5.64 -6.28
C ASP A 183 -11.63 4.31 -5.63
N MET A 184 -11.98 4.33 -4.34
CA MET A 184 -12.50 3.15 -3.63
C MET A 184 -13.80 2.62 -4.26
N ILE A 185 -14.74 3.49 -4.64
CA ILE A 185 -15.96 3.06 -5.33
C ILE A 185 -15.64 2.42 -6.68
N HIS A 186 -14.69 3.00 -7.44
CA HIS A 186 -14.33 2.49 -8.75
C HIS A 186 -13.62 1.13 -8.68
N ASN A 187 -12.67 0.99 -7.75
CA ASN A 187 -11.72 -0.11 -7.78
C ASN A 187 -11.99 -1.23 -6.78
N MET A 188 -12.52 -0.92 -5.58
CA MET A 188 -12.69 -1.93 -4.54
C MET A 188 -13.62 -3.10 -4.91
N PRO A 189 -14.67 -2.93 -5.75
CA PRO A 189 -15.45 -4.06 -6.27
C PRO A 189 -14.63 -5.09 -7.06
N GLN A 190 -13.46 -4.72 -7.62
CA GLN A 190 -12.58 -5.68 -8.28
C GLN A 190 -12.07 -6.76 -7.32
N GLY A 191 -12.00 -6.45 -6.03
CA GLY A 191 -11.58 -7.36 -4.95
C GLY A 191 -12.65 -8.35 -4.49
N ASN A 192 -13.88 -8.28 -5.02
CA ASN A 192 -14.89 -9.30 -4.75
C ASN A 192 -14.49 -10.66 -5.37
N PRO A 193 -14.89 -11.78 -4.74
CA PRO A 193 -14.60 -13.12 -5.24
C PRO A 193 -15.20 -13.32 -6.65
N ARG A 194 -14.48 -14.08 -7.47
CA ARG A 194 -14.93 -14.52 -8.81
C ARG A 194 -15.08 -16.04 -8.84
N ASP A 195 -15.55 -16.58 -9.95
CA ASP A 195 -15.65 -18.04 -10.15
C ASP A 195 -14.31 -18.72 -9.86
N GLY A 196 -14.33 -19.72 -8.99
CA GLY A 196 -13.14 -20.46 -8.55
C GLY A 196 -12.39 -19.86 -7.35
N ASP A 197 -12.82 -18.72 -6.80
CA ASP A 197 -12.27 -18.14 -5.56
C ASP A 197 -12.47 -19.09 -4.37
N ARG A 198 -11.46 -19.17 -3.50
CA ARG A 198 -11.42 -20.06 -2.33
C ARG A 198 -11.18 -19.32 -1.02
N GLY A 199 -11.49 -18.03 -0.97
CA GLY A 199 -11.14 -17.13 0.13
C GLY A 199 -9.81 -16.41 -0.08
N LEU A 200 -9.55 -15.42 0.77
CA LEU A 200 -8.38 -14.54 0.67
C LEU A 200 -7.04 -15.29 0.79
N ASP A 201 -6.95 -16.29 1.66
CA ASP A 201 -5.70 -17.06 1.88
C ASP A 201 -5.37 -18.01 0.71
N ARG A 202 -6.33 -18.27 -0.18
CA ARG A 202 -6.25 -19.33 -1.19
C ARG A 202 -6.41 -18.86 -2.62
N THR A 203 -6.49 -17.53 -2.81
CA THR A 203 -6.75 -16.90 -4.11
C THR A 203 -5.79 -15.73 -4.37
N PRO A 204 -4.53 -16.01 -4.75
CA PRO A 204 -3.47 -15.01 -4.89
C PRO A 204 -3.55 -14.26 -6.24
N THR A 205 -4.74 -13.75 -6.58
CA THR A 205 -4.91 -12.88 -7.75
C THR A 205 -4.67 -11.43 -7.33
N TRP A 206 -4.10 -10.61 -8.22
CA TRP A 206 -3.86 -9.18 -7.96
C TRP A 206 -5.08 -8.48 -7.35
N ALA A 207 -6.26 -8.67 -7.93
CA ALA A 207 -7.46 -7.99 -7.43
C ALA A 207 -7.85 -8.43 -6.00
N ARG A 208 -7.65 -9.71 -5.65
CA ARG A 208 -7.96 -10.24 -4.31
C ARG A 208 -6.90 -9.83 -3.28
N THR A 209 -5.62 -9.86 -3.66
CA THR A 209 -4.52 -9.41 -2.80
C THR A 209 -4.65 -7.94 -2.43
N TYR A 210 -4.83 -7.07 -3.42
CA TYR A 210 -4.85 -5.61 -3.21
C TYR A 210 -6.24 -5.12 -2.80
N TRP A 211 -7.25 -5.26 -3.68
CA TRP A 211 -8.59 -4.72 -3.43
C TRP A 211 -9.43 -5.59 -2.50
N GLY A 212 -9.21 -6.91 -2.46
CA GLY A 212 -9.85 -7.80 -1.49
C GLY A 212 -9.36 -7.54 -0.07
N GLY A 213 -8.04 -7.38 0.11
CA GLY A 213 -7.46 -6.97 1.38
C GLY A 213 -7.86 -5.55 1.81
N ALA A 214 -7.91 -4.59 0.88
CA ALA A 214 -8.42 -3.24 1.19
C ALA A 214 -9.91 -3.26 1.59
N GLY A 215 -10.71 -4.11 0.94
CA GLY A 215 -12.11 -4.35 1.31
C GLY A 215 -12.25 -4.94 2.71
N PHE A 216 -11.38 -5.88 3.09
CA PHE A 216 -11.29 -6.38 4.47
C PHE A 216 -11.00 -5.25 5.46
N CYS A 217 -10.01 -4.39 5.16
CA CYS A 217 -9.63 -3.26 6.01
C CYS A 217 -10.78 -2.26 6.18
N LEU A 218 -11.48 -1.90 5.10
CA LEU A 218 -12.65 -1.02 5.18
C LEU A 218 -13.76 -1.61 6.05
N LEU A 219 -14.07 -2.90 5.87
CA LEU A 219 -15.08 -3.57 6.70
C LEU A 219 -14.68 -3.60 8.18
N ALA A 220 -13.40 -3.87 8.46
CA ALA A 220 -12.87 -3.85 9.83
C ALA A 220 -12.99 -2.45 10.44
N ASP A 221 -12.60 -1.39 9.73
CA ASP A 221 -12.67 -0.02 10.26
C ASP A 221 -14.13 0.41 10.53
N VAL A 222 -15.04 0.14 9.59
CA VAL A 222 -16.47 0.45 9.76
C VAL A 222 -17.07 -0.33 10.93
N GLU A 223 -16.77 -1.62 11.06
CA GLU A 223 -17.34 -2.45 12.13
C GLU A 223 -16.78 -2.09 13.51
N LEU A 224 -15.48 -1.82 13.61
CA LEU A 224 -14.86 -1.29 14.84
C LEU A 224 -15.52 0.02 15.27
N ARG A 225 -15.73 0.94 14.33
CA ARG A 225 -16.38 2.23 14.61
C ARG A 225 -17.84 2.07 15.02
N LYS A 226 -18.57 1.12 14.42
CA LYS A 226 -19.95 0.79 14.84
C LYS A 226 -19.97 0.27 16.27
N GLN A 227 -19.15 -0.73 16.60
CA GLN A 227 -19.15 -1.37 17.92
C GLN A 227 -18.67 -0.43 19.03
N THR A 228 -17.75 0.47 18.71
CA THR A 228 -17.13 1.38 19.69
C THR A 228 -17.71 2.79 19.67
N ARG A 229 -18.77 3.04 18.88
CA ARG A 229 -19.41 4.35 18.71
C ARG A 229 -18.38 5.43 18.30
N ASN A 230 -17.63 5.15 17.23
CA ASN A 230 -16.55 5.98 16.69
C ASN A 230 -15.37 6.26 17.61
N ARG A 231 -15.27 5.60 18.78
CA ARG A 231 -14.11 5.77 19.67
C ARG A 231 -12.84 5.15 19.12
N LEU A 232 -12.96 4.00 18.44
CA LEU A 232 -11.84 3.24 17.90
C LEU A 232 -12.15 2.82 16.46
N GLY A 233 -11.11 2.80 15.64
CA GLY A 233 -11.13 2.30 14.27
C GLY A 233 -9.90 1.45 13.98
N LEU A 234 -9.74 1.05 12.71
CA LEU A 234 -8.61 0.24 12.25
C LEU A 234 -7.26 0.94 12.52
N GLN A 235 -7.23 2.27 12.46
CA GLN A 235 -6.03 3.06 12.77
C GLN A 235 -5.50 2.78 14.18
N GLN A 236 -6.35 2.65 15.21
CA GLN A 236 -5.91 2.27 16.56
C GLN A 236 -5.38 0.83 16.61
N ALA A 237 -6.04 -0.10 15.92
CA ALA A 237 -5.60 -1.48 15.83
C ALA A 237 -4.19 -1.60 15.19
N LEU A 238 -3.97 -0.92 14.07
CA LEU A 238 -2.67 -0.90 13.37
C LEU A 238 -1.57 -0.22 14.19
N ARG A 239 -1.88 0.91 14.85
CA ARG A 239 -0.94 1.54 15.80
C ARG A 239 -0.53 0.59 16.92
N ALA A 240 -1.48 -0.21 17.44
CA ALA A 240 -1.18 -1.18 18.50
C ALA A 240 -0.34 -2.36 18.01
N ILE A 241 -0.58 -2.86 16.79
CA ILE A 241 0.29 -3.88 16.17
C ILE A 241 1.72 -3.36 16.07
N ALA A 242 1.91 -2.18 15.48
CA ALA A 242 3.23 -1.58 15.31
C ALA A 242 3.91 -1.32 16.68
N SER A 243 3.18 -0.78 17.65
CA SER A 243 3.69 -0.54 19.01
C SER A 243 4.07 -1.83 19.76
N ALA A 244 3.48 -2.96 19.40
CA ALA A 244 3.81 -4.28 19.93
C ALA A 244 4.99 -4.95 19.20
N GLY A 245 5.67 -4.23 18.30
CA GLY A 245 6.79 -4.71 17.49
C GLY A 245 6.38 -5.42 16.20
N GLY A 246 5.14 -5.22 15.74
CA GLY A 246 4.64 -5.75 14.46
C GLY A 246 5.03 -4.82 13.33
N THR A 247 6.31 -4.82 12.98
CA THR A 247 6.90 -4.03 11.89
C THR A 247 7.62 -4.97 10.91
N ILE A 248 7.94 -4.49 9.71
CA ILE A 248 8.38 -5.34 8.60
C ILE A 248 9.65 -6.16 8.89
N ASP A 249 10.46 -5.72 9.83
CA ASP A 249 11.62 -6.44 10.36
C ASP A 249 11.27 -7.64 11.25
N HIS A 250 10.00 -8.00 11.39
CA HIS A 250 9.56 -9.12 12.21
C HIS A 250 8.53 -9.97 11.49
N ASP A 251 8.79 -11.27 11.46
CA ASP A 251 7.84 -12.27 10.97
C ASP A 251 6.80 -12.60 12.05
N TRP A 252 5.52 -12.41 11.76
CA TRP A 252 4.44 -12.76 12.69
C TRP A 252 3.44 -13.72 12.02
N PRO A 253 2.91 -14.72 12.76
CA PRO A 253 1.74 -15.44 12.29
C PRO A 253 0.52 -14.50 12.32
N ILE A 254 -0.37 -14.63 11.33
CA ILE A 254 -1.57 -13.79 11.22
C ILE A 254 -2.40 -13.78 12.51
N ASP A 255 -2.56 -14.93 13.18
CA ASP A 255 -3.32 -15.04 14.43
C ASP A 255 -2.80 -14.10 15.53
N ARG A 256 -1.47 -13.93 15.64
CA ARG A 256 -0.89 -12.97 16.59
C ARG A 256 -1.24 -11.54 16.20
N THR A 257 -1.09 -11.21 14.92
CA THR A 257 -1.38 -9.86 14.38
C THR A 257 -2.82 -9.47 14.66
N LEU A 258 -3.78 -10.33 14.33
CA LEU A 258 -5.20 -10.08 14.57
C LEU A 258 -5.53 -10.01 16.07
N ALA A 259 -4.96 -10.89 16.89
CA ALA A 259 -5.19 -10.89 18.33
C ALA A 259 -4.70 -9.60 19.02
N VAL A 260 -3.56 -9.04 18.58
CA VAL A 260 -3.07 -7.75 19.09
C VAL A 260 -4.02 -6.61 18.74
N ALA A 261 -4.49 -6.56 17.49
CA ALA A 261 -5.46 -5.58 17.04
C ALA A 261 -6.77 -5.65 17.84
N ASP A 262 -7.37 -6.84 17.93
CA ASP A 262 -8.63 -7.07 18.63
C ASP A 262 -8.53 -6.76 20.13
N LYS A 263 -7.40 -7.11 20.77
CA LYS A 263 -7.12 -6.74 22.17
C LYS A 263 -7.07 -5.23 22.34
N ALA A 264 -6.40 -4.51 21.44
CA ALA A 264 -6.28 -3.06 21.51
C ALA A 264 -7.62 -2.34 21.32
N THR A 265 -8.52 -2.92 20.54
CA THR A 265 -9.86 -2.38 20.32
C THR A 265 -10.90 -2.90 21.33
N SER A 266 -10.54 -3.87 22.16
CA SER A 266 -11.47 -4.59 23.05
C SER A 266 -12.67 -5.18 22.29
N THR A 267 -12.39 -5.71 21.10
CA THR A 267 -13.37 -6.36 20.21
C THR A 267 -12.82 -7.69 19.71
N ASP A 268 -13.53 -8.35 18.79
CA ASP A 268 -13.08 -9.54 18.06
C ASP A 268 -13.30 -9.39 16.54
N VAL A 269 -13.35 -8.13 16.06
CA VAL A 269 -13.75 -7.79 14.70
C VAL A 269 -12.79 -8.38 13.67
N LEU A 270 -11.48 -8.21 13.85
CA LEU A 270 -10.50 -8.64 12.85
C LEU A 270 -10.44 -10.17 12.79
N THR A 271 -10.40 -10.85 13.94
CA THR A 271 -10.39 -12.31 14.00
C THR A 271 -11.67 -12.92 13.41
N LYS A 272 -12.85 -12.35 13.72
CA LYS A 272 -14.12 -12.83 13.14
C LYS A 272 -14.21 -12.59 11.64
N LEU A 273 -13.79 -11.42 11.17
CA LEU A 273 -13.75 -11.15 9.72
C LEU A 273 -12.79 -12.11 9.03
N TYR A 274 -11.61 -12.36 9.60
CA TYR A 274 -10.63 -13.28 9.04
C TYR A 274 -11.20 -14.69 8.97
N SER A 275 -11.74 -15.23 10.06
CA SER A 275 -12.40 -16.55 10.08
C SER A 275 -13.50 -16.68 9.02
N ARG A 276 -14.22 -15.59 8.72
CA ARG A 276 -15.28 -15.57 7.72
C ARG A 276 -14.75 -15.53 6.28
N MET A 277 -13.61 -14.88 6.03
CA MET A 277 -13.17 -14.51 4.67
C MET A 277 -11.88 -15.20 4.21
N SER A 278 -11.12 -15.80 5.13
CA SER A 278 -9.81 -16.41 4.86
C SER A 278 -9.92 -17.56 3.86
N THR A 279 -10.80 -18.54 4.12
CA THR A 279 -10.98 -19.73 3.28
C THR A 279 -12.36 -19.83 2.63
N THR A 280 -13.16 -18.77 2.72
CA THR A 280 -14.50 -18.71 2.15
C THR A 280 -14.61 -17.48 1.24
N PRO A 281 -15.06 -17.63 -0.03
CA PRO A 281 -15.25 -16.52 -0.95
C PRO A 281 -16.50 -15.72 -0.57
N VAL A 282 -16.36 -14.75 0.33
CA VAL A 282 -17.49 -13.91 0.77
C VAL A 282 -17.56 -12.63 -0.07
N PRO A 283 -18.63 -12.43 -0.87
CA PRO A 283 -18.83 -11.17 -1.56
C PRO A 283 -19.21 -10.07 -0.57
N ILE A 284 -18.63 -8.89 -0.77
CA ILE A 284 -18.97 -7.66 -0.05
C ILE A 284 -19.99 -6.89 -0.87
N ASP A 285 -21.13 -6.55 -0.25
CA ASP A 285 -22.14 -5.66 -0.82
C ASP A 285 -21.68 -4.20 -0.70
N PHE A 286 -20.80 -3.81 -1.62
CA PHE A 286 -20.25 -2.46 -1.67
C PHE A 286 -21.31 -1.41 -1.97
N ASP A 287 -22.32 -1.70 -2.80
CA ASP A 287 -23.38 -0.75 -3.14
C ASP A 287 -24.19 -0.34 -1.91
N SER A 288 -24.54 -1.33 -1.06
CA SER A 288 -25.18 -1.08 0.23
C SER A 288 -24.25 -0.31 1.18
N LEU A 289 -22.96 -0.67 1.23
CA LEU A 289 -21.98 0.01 2.09
C LEU A 289 -21.80 1.48 1.69
N TRP A 290 -21.66 1.80 0.41
CA TRP A 290 -21.56 3.16 -0.11
C TRP A 290 -22.80 3.98 0.23
N THR A 291 -23.98 3.38 0.06
CA THR A 291 -25.26 4.01 0.42
C THR A 291 -25.33 4.34 1.91
N GLN A 292 -24.94 3.41 2.78
CA GLN A 292 -24.94 3.60 4.23
C GLN A 292 -23.92 4.65 4.68
N LEU A 293 -22.73 4.67 4.08
CA LEU A 293 -21.71 5.70 4.29
C LEU A 293 -22.12 7.05 3.68
N GLY A 294 -23.15 7.09 2.84
CA GLY A 294 -23.64 8.29 2.18
C GLY A 294 -22.68 8.82 1.13
N VAL A 295 -22.01 7.94 0.39
CA VAL A 295 -21.09 8.31 -0.70
C VAL A 295 -21.76 7.97 -2.01
N THR A 296 -21.89 8.96 -2.90
CA THR A 296 -22.50 8.75 -4.23
C THR A 296 -21.56 9.29 -5.31
N PRO A 297 -21.29 8.51 -6.38
CA PRO A 297 -20.48 8.98 -7.51
C PRO A 297 -21.03 10.26 -8.14
N SER A 298 -20.13 11.18 -8.49
CA SER A 298 -20.44 12.39 -9.26
C SER A 298 -19.28 12.74 -10.19
N GLY A 299 -19.36 12.28 -11.44
CA GLY A 299 -18.24 12.40 -12.38
C GLY A 299 -16.98 11.67 -11.88
N ASN A 300 -15.86 12.37 -11.77
CA ASN A 300 -14.60 11.85 -11.24
C ASN A 300 -14.44 12.08 -9.72
N THR A 301 -15.51 12.48 -9.03
CA THR A 301 -15.54 12.76 -7.60
C THR A 301 -16.78 12.11 -6.96
N VAL A 302 -17.08 12.47 -5.72
CA VAL A 302 -18.26 12.00 -4.98
C VAL A 302 -19.00 13.15 -4.31
N ILE A 303 -20.29 12.93 -4.06
CA ILE A 303 -21.11 13.78 -3.19
C ILE A 303 -21.38 13.03 -1.89
N PHE A 304 -21.26 13.75 -0.78
CA PHE A 304 -21.54 13.22 0.55
C PHE A 304 -22.94 13.57 1.03
N ASN A 305 -23.71 12.55 1.41
CA ASN A 305 -24.93 12.70 2.18
C ASN A 305 -24.57 12.70 3.68
N SER A 306 -24.82 13.81 4.37
CA SER A 306 -24.58 13.97 5.81
C SER A 306 -25.66 13.30 6.69
N LYS A 307 -26.80 12.92 6.10
CA LYS A 307 -27.90 12.24 6.80
C LYS A 307 -27.86 10.71 6.66
N ALA A 308 -26.83 10.17 5.99
CA ALA A 308 -26.71 8.73 5.82
C ALA A 308 -26.38 8.04 7.16
N PRO A 309 -26.82 6.79 7.38
CA PRO A 309 -26.69 6.11 8.68
C PRO A 309 -25.26 6.04 9.23
N LEU A 310 -24.26 5.93 8.35
CA LEU A 310 -22.84 5.83 8.72
C LEU A 310 -22.04 7.07 8.30
N ALA A 311 -22.70 8.23 8.11
CA ALA A 311 -22.03 9.47 7.70
C ALA A 311 -20.95 9.95 8.69
N GLU A 312 -21.19 9.79 9.99
CA GLU A 312 -20.20 10.12 11.03
C GLU A 312 -19.00 9.17 10.98
N ILE A 313 -19.23 7.88 10.72
CA ILE A 313 -18.16 6.89 10.52
C ILE A 313 -17.31 7.27 9.30
N ARG A 314 -17.95 7.60 8.17
CA ARG A 314 -17.27 8.07 6.95
C ARG A 314 -16.33 9.24 7.25
N GLN A 315 -16.78 10.22 8.03
CA GLN A 315 -15.96 11.38 8.42
C GLN A 315 -14.81 10.97 9.36
N ALA A 316 -15.09 10.07 10.30
CA ALA A 316 -14.12 9.66 11.31
C ALA A 316 -12.97 8.82 10.71
N ILE A 317 -13.14 8.15 9.57
CA ILE A 317 -12.07 7.44 8.82
C ILE A 317 -10.92 8.39 8.46
N PHE A 318 -11.23 9.61 8.05
CA PHE A 318 -10.24 10.60 7.59
C PHE A 318 -9.81 11.60 8.67
N THR A 319 -10.37 11.49 9.87
CA THR A 319 -10.04 12.41 10.97
C THR A 319 -8.78 11.89 11.68
N PRO A 320 -7.68 12.67 11.75
CA PRO A 320 -6.51 12.26 12.50
C PRO A 320 -6.85 12.01 13.97
N LEU A 321 -6.28 10.97 14.55
CA LEU A 321 -6.36 10.74 15.99
C LEU A 321 -5.55 11.81 16.72
N ALA A 322 -6.08 12.28 17.85
CA ALA A 322 -5.36 13.14 18.78
C ALA A 322 -4.17 12.41 19.40
#